data_AF-A0A9D4T8K8-F1
#
_entry.id   AF-A0A9D4T8K8-F1
#
_cell.length_a   1.000
_cell.length_b   1.000
_cell.length_c   1.000
_cell.angle_alpha   90.00
_cell.angle_beta   90.00
_cell.angle_gamma   90.00
#
_symmetry.space_group_name_H-M   'P 1'
#
loop_
_entity.id
_entity.type
_entity.pdbx_description
1 polymer ?
#
loop_
_entity_poly.entity_id
_entity_poly.type
_entity_poly.pdbx_seq_one_letter_code
_entity_poly.pdbx_strand_id
1 'polypeptide(L)'
;MEIDSTTTEWCVEIFQVNHRYEVRFQFDSPPHLGSLSVRTQDPPNLNLRVLELKPVISSGPRYEVVLELLAYKEKLLREQLLLQSCNNPLLTLTLMLNARVLGKGKGTPFLKTGIHCIGIEMDEESDHSDWQGFD
;
A
#
# COMPACT_ATOMS: atom_id res chain seq x y z
N MET A 1 16.25 -1.83 -26.04
CA MET A 1 15.63 -2.88 -25.20
C MET A 1 14.35 -2.28 -24.66
N GLU A 2 13.20 -2.73 -25.16
CA GLU A 2 11.91 -2.39 -24.54
C GLU A 2 11.81 -3.13 -23.20
N ILE A 3 11.47 -2.39 -22.15
CA ILE A 3 11.17 -2.96 -20.85
C ILE A 3 9.71 -3.38 -20.93
N ASP A 4 9.43 -4.69 -20.96
CA ASP A 4 8.07 -5.19 -20.87
C ASP A 4 7.57 -4.95 -19.44
N SER A 5 6.83 -3.86 -19.27
CA SER A 5 6.19 -3.47 -18.01
C SER A 5 4.69 -3.66 -18.10
N THR A 6 4.14 -4.55 -17.27
CA THR A 6 2.69 -4.68 -17.10
C THR A 6 2.23 -3.79 -15.95
N THR A 7 1.10 -3.11 -16.09
CA THR A 7 0.48 -2.34 -15.00
C THR A 7 -0.89 -2.92 -14.66
N THR A 8 -1.16 -3.13 -13.38
CA THR A 8 -2.46 -3.58 -12.88
C THR A 8 -2.95 -2.61 -11.83
N GLU A 9 -4.18 -2.11 -12.02
CA GLU A 9 -4.80 -1.18 -11.07
C GLU A 9 -5.58 -1.92 -9.99
N TRP A 10 -5.35 -1.51 -8.75
CA TRP A 10 -6.06 -1.95 -7.56
C TRP A 10 -6.71 -0.74 -6.88
N CYS A 11 -8.03 -0.67 -6.98
CA CYS A 11 -8.81 0.37 -6.30
C CYS A 11 -9.15 -0.08 -4.88
N VAL A 12 -8.63 0.68 -3.93
CA VAL A 12 -8.85 0.56 -2.49
C VAL A 12 -9.95 1.53 -2.05
N GLU A 13 -10.50 1.29 -0.85
CA GLU A 13 -11.62 2.05 -0.31
C GLU A 13 -11.24 3.39 0.32
N ILE A 14 -12.08 3.85 1.23
CA ILE A 14 -12.01 5.15 1.89
C ILE A 14 -11.20 5.01 3.18
N PHE A 15 -10.01 5.60 3.24
CA PHE A 15 -9.13 5.68 4.41
C PHE A 15 -9.28 6.98 5.19
N GLN A 16 -8.73 7.04 6.39
CA GLN A 16 -8.57 8.23 7.20
C GLN A 16 -7.16 8.80 7.02
N VAL A 17 -7.03 10.11 6.83
CA VAL A 17 -5.72 10.76 6.68
C VAL A 17 -4.85 10.59 7.93
N ASN A 18 -3.54 10.42 7.74
CA ASN A 18 -2.52 10.16 8.77
C ASN A 18 -2.68 8.81 9.51
N HIS A 19 -3.50 7.90 8.98
CA HIS A 19 -3.59 6.55 9.52
C HIS A 19 -2.73 5.59 8.71
N ARG A 20 -2.22 4.58 9.40
CA ARG A 20 -1.43 3.49 8.85
C ARG A 20 -2.31 2.24 8.77
N TYR A 21 -2.33 1.61 7.61
CA TYR A 21 -3.20 0.50 7.29
C TYR A 21 -2.39 -0.73 6.89
N GLU A 22 -2.76 -1.89 7.42
CA GLU A 22 -2.45 -3.16 6.79
C GLU A 22 -3.49 -3.42 5.69
N VAL A 23 -3.02 -3.73 4.49
CA VAL A 23 -3.85 -4.00 3.31
C VAL A 23 -3.47 -5.36 2.74
N ARG A 24 -4.41 -6.29 2.78
CA ARG A 24 -4.28 -7.65 2.24
C ARG A 24 -5.17 -7.83 1.03
N PHE A 25 -4.60 -8.27 -0.08
CA PHE A 25 -5.35 -8.62 -1.27
C PHE A 25 -4.64 -9.69 -2.10
N GLN A 26 -5.36 -10.25 -3.06
CA GLN A 26 -4.84 -11.24 -4.00
C GLN A 26 -4.97 -10.73 -5.42
N PHE A 27 -3.95 -10.94 -6.25
CA PHE A 27 -3.96 -10.53 -7.66
C PHE A 27 -3.44 -11.65 -8.55
N ASP A 28 -3.95 -11.69 -9.77
CA ASP A 28 -3.45 -12.60 -10.80
C ASP A 28 -2.25 -11.95 -11.49
N SER A 29 -1.20 -12.73 -11.70
CA SER A 29 -0.02 -12.30 -12.45
C SER A 29 -0.05 -12.84 -13.88
N PRO A 30 0.45 -12.11 -14.87
CA PRO A 30 0.61 -12.65 -16.21
C PRO A 30 1.54 -13.89 -16.22
N PRO A 31 1.16 -15.02 -16.84
CA PRO A 31 1.95 -16.25 -16.79
C PRO A 31 3.38 -16.13 -17.31
N HIS A 32 3.63 -15.23 -18.25
CA HIS A 32 4.97 -15.01 -18.82
C HIS A 32 5.95 -14.36 -17.82
N LEU A 33 5.47 -13.76 -16.73
CA LEU A 33 6.32 -13.18 -15.69
C LEU A 33 6.90 -14.23 -14.74
N GLY A 34 6.34 -15.44 -14.67
CA GLY A 34 6.81 -16.49 -13.78
C GLY A 34 6.75 -16.10 -12.30
N SER A 35 7.79 -16.46 -11.54
CA SER A 35 7.87 -16.13 -10.12
C SER A 35 8.18 -14.64 -9.92
N LEU A 36 7.49 -13.97 -8.99
CA LEU A 36 7.65 -12.55 -8.72
C LEU A 36 8.33 -12.30 -7.37
N SER A 37 9.13 -11.23 -7.31
CA SER A 37 9.70 -10.68 -6.09
C SER A 37 9.49 -9.18 -6.00
N VAL A 38 9.54 -8.63 -4.79
CA VAL A 38 9.46 -7.18 -4.57
C VAL A 38 10.72 -6.53 -5.13
N ARG A 39 10.55 -5.52 -6.00
CA ARG A 39 11.65 -4.72 -6.49
C ARG A 39 11.98 -3.64 -5.46
N THR A 40 13.19 -3.67 -4.93
CA THR A 40 13.69 -2.63 -4.03
C THR A 40 13.77 -1.29 -4.75
N GLN A 41 13.25 -0.24 -4.13
CA GLN A 41 13.35 1.14 -4.61
C GLN A 41 14.44 1.87 -3.82
N ASP A 42 15.19 2.73 -4.50
CA ASP A 42 16.20 3.60 -3.88
C ASP A 42 15.91 5.06 -4.27
N PRO A 43 15.44 5.91 -3.32
CA PRO A 43 15.14 5.58 -1.92
C PRO A 43 13.90 4.68 -1.77
N PRO A 44 13.76 3.96 -0.64
CA PRO A 44 12.59 3.13 -0.37
C PRO A 44 11.32 3.98 -0.22
N ASN A 45 10.17 3.42 -0.61
CA ASN A 45 8.88 4.07 -0.42
C ASN A 45 8.52 4.07 1.08
N LEU A 46 8.48 5.25 1.70
CA LEU A 46 8.15 5.43 3.12
C LEU A 46 6.65 5.25 3.40
N ASN A 47 5.81 5.45 2.37
CA ASN A 47 4.35 5.42 2.50
C ASN A 47 3.75 4.06 2.16
N LEU A 48 4.52 3.18 1.51
CA LEU A 48 4.08 1.84 1.13
C LEU A 48 5.20 0.83 1.35
N ARG A 49 4.97 -0.13 2.25
CA ARG A 49 5.92 -1.21 2.54
C ARG A 49 5.27 -2.57 2.31
N VAL A 50 5.96 -3.47 1.61
CA VAL A 50 5.52 -4.86 1.49
C VAL A 50 5.91 -5.61 2.75
N LEU A 51 4.92 -6.20 3.42
CA LEU A 51 5.12 -7.05 4.59
C LEU A 51 5.25 -8.52 4.17
N GLU A 52 4.42 -8.95 3.22
CA GLU A 52 4.42 -10.33 2.72
C GLU A 52 4.03 -10.35 1.24
N LEU A 53 4.69 -11.21 0.45
CA LEU A 53 4.27 -11.58 -0.91
C LEU A 53 4.43 -13.10 -1.04
N LYS A 54 3.31 -13.81 -1.27
CA LYS A 54 3.33 -15.27 -1.40
C LYS A 54 2.51 -15.76 -2.58
N PRO A 55 2.97 -16.80 -3.29
CA PRO A 55 2.16 -17.47 -4.29
C PRO A 55 0.99 -18.19 -3.62
N VAL A 56 -0.18 -18.14 -4.24
CA VAL A 56 -1.36 -18.89 -3.82
C VAL A 56 -1.43 -20.17 -4.63
N ILE A 57 -1.56 -21.32 -3.96
CA ILE A 57 -1.75 -22.60 -4.63
C ILE A 57 -3.09 -22.56 -5.36
N SER A 58 -3.04 -22.42 -6.68
CA SER A 58 -4.22 -22.33 -7.55
C SER A 58 -3.88 -22.84 -8.95
N SER A 59 -4.89 -22.95 -9.83
CA SER A 59 -4.72 -23.36 -11.23
C SER A 59 -3.99 -22.32 -12.10
N GLY A 60 -3.61 -21.16 -11.54
CA GLY A 60 -2.89 -20.10 -12.22
C GLY A 60 -1.90 -19.37 -11.32
N PRO A 61 -1.07 -18.48 -11.89
CA PRO A 61 -0.06 -17.73 -11.16
C PRO A 61 -0.70 -16.55 -10.41
N ARG A 62 -1.24 -16.84 -9.22
CA ARG A 62 -1.89 -15.89 -8.32
C ARG A 62 -1.03 -15.64 -7.09
N TYR A 63 -1.05 -14.42 -6.59
CA TYR A 63 -0.31 -14.02 -5.40
C TYR A 63 -1.23 -13.41 -4.37
N GLU A 64 -0.88 -13.59 -3.11
CA GLU A 64 -1.40 -12.82 -1.99
C GLU A 64 -0.31 -11.87 -1.51
N VAL A 65 -0.68 -10.62 -1.29
CA VAL A 65 0.21 -9.58 -0.80
C VAL A 65 -0.37 -8.94 0.45
N VAL A 66 0.49 -8.70 1.43
CA VAL A 66 0.20 -7.93 2.64
C VAL A 66 1.09 -6.70 2.62
N LEU A 67 0.46 -5.53 2.66
CA LEU A 67 1.11 -4.23 2.58
C LEU A 67 0.83 -3.43 3.84
N GLU A 68 1.77 -2.58 4.18
CA GLU A 68 1.56 -1.47 5.08
C GLU A 68 1.50 -0.17 4.26
N LEU A 69 0.44 0.61 4.44
CA LEU A 69 0.16 1.83 3.70
C LEU A 69 -0.11 2.99 4.67
N LEU A 70 0.62 4.10 4.50
CA LEU A 70 0.34 5.36 5.17
C LEU A 70 -0.57 6.24 4.32
N ALA A 71 -1.74 6.62 4.86
CA ALA A 71 -2.67 7.53 4.21
C ALA A 71 -2.26 9.01 4.41
N TYR A 72 -1.12 9.44 3.87
CA TYR A 72 -0.51 10.75 4.16
C TYR A 72 -1.18 11.98 3.48
N LYS A 73 -2.11 11.77 2.55
CA LYS A 73 -2.80 12.88 1.86
C LYS A 73 -4.29 12.62 1.70
N GLU A 74 -5.08 13.66 1.88
CA GLU A 74 -6.53 13.62 1.64
C GLU A 74 -6.87 13.43 0.15
N LYS A 75 -8.14 13.13 -0.12
CA LYS A 75 -8.71 12.93 -1.47
C LYS A 75 -8.16 11.69 -2.16
N LEU A 76 -7.45 11.80 -3.27
CA LEU A 76 -7.00 10.64 -4.03
C LEU A 76 -5.54 10.33 -3.70
N LEU A 77 -5.32 9.21 -3.03
CA LEU A 77 -4.01 8.64 -2.78
C LEU A 77 -3.69 7.60 -3.85
N ARG A 78 -2.48 7.69 -4.41
CA ARG A 78 -1.98 6.78 -5.44
C ARG A 78 -0.59 6.34 -5.03
N GLU A 79 -0.43 5.05 -4.80
CA GLU A 79 0.85 4.43 -4.46
C GLU A 79 1.18 3.32 -5.45
N GLN A 80 2.48 3.08 -5.64
CA GLN A 80 2.98 2.11 -6.60
C GLN A 80 3.78 1.03 -5.89
N LEU A 81 3.48 -0.23 -6.22
CA LEU A 81 4.28 -1.38 -5.84
C LEU A 81 4.89 -1.99 -7.10
N LEU A 82 6.22 -2.01 -7.15
CA LEU A 82 6.98 -2.63 -8.24
C LEU A 82 7.37 -4.05 -7.85
N LEU A 83 6.95 -5.00 -8.69
CA LEU A 83 7.36 -6.39 -8.65
C LEU A 83 8.21 -6.69 -9.89
N GLN A 84 9.15 -7.61 -9.76
CA GLN A 84 10.01 -8.05 -10.85
C GLN A 84 9.98 -9.57 -10.95
N SER A 85 10.09 -10.08 -12.19
CA SER A 85 10.26 -11.51 -12.41
C SER A 85 11.61 -11.97 -11.86
N CYS A 86 11.60 -13.06 -11.09
CA CYS A 86 12.79 -13.77 -10.65
C CYS A 86 13.55 -14.41 -11.82
N ASN A 87 12.86 -14.67 -12.93
CA ASN A 87 13.43 -15.32 -14.11
C ASN A 87 14.07 -14.30 -15.07
N ASN A 88 13.53 -13.08 -15.12
CA ASN A 88 14.04 -12.02 -15.97
C ASN A 88 13.79 -10.63 -15.34
N PRO A 89 14.82 -9.93 -14.83
CA PRO A 89 14.65 -8.64 -14.16
C PRO A 89 14.17 -7.51 -15.09
N LEU A 90 14.18 -7.71 -16.41
CA LEU A 90 13.59 -6.78 -17.38
C LEU A 90 12.06 -6.85 -17.39
N LEU A 91 11.48 -7.96 -16.94
CA LEU A 91 10.04 -8.14 -16.85
C LEU A 91 9.53 -7.65 -15.50
N THR A 92 8.69 -6.63 -15.53
CA THR A 92 8.20 -5.98 -14.31
C THR A 92 6.67 -5.88 -14.29
N LEU A 93 6.12 -5.94 -13.09
CA LEU A 93 4.69 -5.74 -12.82
C LEU A 93 4.54 -4.58 -11.84
N THR A 94 3.80 -3.56 -12.24
CA THR A 94 3.46 -2.42 -11.40
C THR A 94 2.03 -2.58 -10.90
N LEU A 95 1.86 -2.67 -9.58
CA LEU A 95 0.56 -2.61 -8.94
C LEU A 95 0.28 -1.16 -8.51
N MET A 96 -0.79 -0.58 -9.05
CA MET A 96 -1.23 0.78 -8.74
C MET A 96 -2.31 0.75 -7.67
N LEU A 97 -2.00 1.16 -6.44
CA LEU A 97 -2.96 1.29 -5.36
C LEU A 97 -3.62 2.67 -5.40
N ASN A 98 -4.90 2.72 -5.73
CA ASN A 98 -5.70 3.94 -5.74
C ASN A 98 -6.64 3.94 -4.53
N ALA A 99 -6.51 4.88 -3.60
CA ALA A 99 -7.38 4.97 -2.43
C ALA A 99 -8.02 6.35 -2.30
N ARG A 100 -9.23 6.42 -1.73
CA ARG A 100 -9.83 7.69 -1.34
C ARG A 100 -9.52 7.94 0.13
N VAL A 101 -9.12 9.15 0.51
CA VAL A 101 -8.72 9.47 1.88
C VAL A 101 -9.58 10.62 2.41
N LEU A 102 -10.21 10.42 3.56
CA LEU A 102 -11.00 11.38 4.29
C LEU A 102 -10.10 12.23 5.18
N GLY A 103 -10.43 13.52 5.26
CA GLY A 103 -9.84 14.43 6.23
C GLY A 103 -10.28 14.14 7.66
N LYS A 104 -9.56 14.70 8.63
CA LYS A 104 -9.88 14.60 10.06
C LYS A 104 -11.33 15.08 10.31
N GLY A 105 -12.10 14.31 11.07
CA GLY A 105 -13.49 14.65 11.42
C GLY A 105 -14.50 14.57 10.28
N LYS A 106 -14.15 13.97 9.13
CA LYS A 106 -15.06 13.83 7.97
C LYS A 106 -15.86 12.51 7.96
N GLY A 107 -15.85 11.77 9.08
CA GLY A 107 -16.61 10.53 9.26
C GLY A 107 -15.71 9.33 9.54
N THR A 108 -16.31 8.14 9.58
CA THR A 108 -15.61 6.87 9.78
C THR A 108 -15.28 6.25 8.43
N PRO A 109 -14.02 5.85 8.17
CA PRO A 109 -13.67 5.15 6.93
C PRO A 109 -14.46 3.84 6.79
N PHE A 110 -14.85 3.52 5.57
CA PHE A 110 -15.43 2.21 5.25
C PHE A 110 -14.28 1.31 4.78
N LEU A 111 -13.95 0.30 5.59
CA LEU A 111 -12.84 -0.61 5.32
C LEU A 111 -13.38 -1.95 4.80
N LYS A 112 -12.89 -2.36 3.62
CA LYS A 112 -13.14 -3.67 3.03
C LYS A 112 -12.49 -4.79 3.83
N THR A 113 -12.98 -6.00 3.61
CA THR A 113 -12.32 -7.22 4.08
C THR A 113 -10.85 -7.24 3.67
N GLY A 114 -9.97 -7.51 4.64
CA GLY A 114 -8.52 -7.53 4.44
C GLY A 114 -7.83 -6.18 4.66
N ILE A 115 -8.56 -5.15 5.10
CA ILE A 115 -8.00 -3.84 5.43
C ILE A 115 -8.17 -3.56 6.92
N HIS A 116 -7.07 -3.28 7.61
CA HIS A 116 -7.07 -3.00 9.04
C HIS A 116 -6.27 -1.74 9.35
N CYS A 117 -6.86 -0.83 10.13
CA CYS A 117 -6.10 0.29 10.69
C CYS A 117 -5.17 -0.25 11.78
N ILE A 118 -3.86 -0.05 11.63
CA ILE A 118 -2.83 -0.55 12.55
C ILE A 118 -2.13 0.55 13.34
N GLY A 119 -2.33 1.81 12.98
CA GLY A 119 -1.76 2.95 13.70
C GLY A 119 -2.28 4.29 13.21
N ILE A 120 -2.00 5.33 13.99
CA ILE A 120 -2.24 6.72 13.65
C ILE A 120 -0.91 7.45 13.83
N GLU A 121 -0.41 8.08 12.77
CA GLU A 121 0.72 8.99 12.87
C GLU A 121 0.16 10.29 13.45
N MET A 122 0.47 10.57 14.72
CA MET A 122 0.10 11.83 15.35
C MET A 122 0.92 12.95 14.71
N ASP A 123 0.26 14.04 14.32
CA ASP A 123 0.99 15.28 14.07
C ASP A 123 1.56 15.74 15.41
N GLU A 124 2.84 16.10 15.45
CA GLU A 124 3.54 16.62 16.64
C GLU A 124 2.93 17.94 17.18
N GLU A 125 1.85 18.46 16.60
CA GLU A 125 1.21 19.72 16.97
C GLU A 125 0.13 19.61 18.06
N SER A 126 -0.12 18.44 18.65
CA SER A 126 -1.03 18.36 19.82
C SER A 126 -0.32 18.49 21.17
N ASP A 127 0.80 19.22 21.24
CA ASP A 127 1.33 19.77 22.50
C ASP A 127 0.58 21.06 22.87
N HIS A 128 -0.74 20.97 23.06
CA HIS A 128 -1.41 21.88 23.99
C HIS A 128 -1.13 21.36 25.41
N SER A 129 0.12 21.46 25.82
CA SER A 129 0.49 21.34 27.23
C SER A 129 -0.08 22.57 27.94
N ASP A 130 -1.29 22.43 28.48
CA ASP A 130 -1.86 23.38 29.45
C ASP A 130 -1.08 23.27 30.78
N TRP A 131 0.20 23.66 30.77
CA TRP A 131 0.97 23.91 31.97
C TRP A 131 0.36 25.13 32.67
N GLN A 132 -0.56 24.89 33.60
CA GLN A 132 -0.98 25.92 34.55
C GLN A 132 0.10 26.00 35.63
N GLY A 133 0.98 27.01 35.54
CA GLY A 133 2.03 27.24 36.53
C GLY A 133 1.48 27.33 37.96
N PHE A 134 2.31 27.01 38.94
CA PHE A 134 1.96 27.14 40.36
C PHE A 134 2.01 28.62 40.78
N ASP A 135 0.95 29.07 41.47
CA ASP A 135 0.88 30.33 42.22
C ASP A 135 1.50 30.14 43.63
#